data_AF-A0A397U3H0-F1
#
_entry.id   AF-A0A397U3H0-F1
#
_cell.length_a   1.000
_cell.length_b   1.000
_cell.length_c   1.000
_cell.angle_alpha   90.00
_cell.angle_beta   90.00
_cell.angle_gamma   90.00
#
_symmetry.space_group_name_H-M   'P 1'
#
loop_
_entity.id
_entity.type
_entity.pdbx_description
1 polymer ?
#
loop_
_entity_poly.entity_id
_entity_poly.type
_entity_poly.pdbx_seq_one_letter_code
_entity_poly.pdbx_strand_id
1 'polypeptide(L)'
;MIVPYLMHGIMEPPTNITGHIILPKSITYRRDAFLQSTFSEHPELWILLNFLANDYVMFEELFNSLVRSLFAMNITSWYRIREPTRRNNQVELDTAIRIVEILQKARYIPSPLNNTSRLLPYLQSKDVGYLLFESIWKFILENWQLCPYSDDYDMFEQSTSSKQLIHYSERVNAIKLMIQKNILSIPEILLLHTVN
;
A
#
# COMPACT_ATOMS: atom_id res chain seq x y z
N MET A 1 6.92 54.00 4.05
CA MET A 1 6.38 52.69 3.60
C MET A 1 7.11 51.61 4.35
N ILE A 2 6.42 50.95 5.29
CA ILE A 2 6.95 49.87 6.11
C ILE A 2 6.05 48.66 5.84
N VAL A 3 6.63 47.57 5.35
CA VAL A 3 6.09 46.22 5.50
C VAL A 3 7.28 45.29 5.82
N PRO A 4 7.45 44.88 7.08
CA PRO A 4 8.22 43.71 7.45
C PRO A 4 7.30 42.47 7.37
N TYR A 5 7.85 41.27 7.24
CA TYR A 5 7.51 40.10 8.07
C TYR A 5 8.28 38.87 7.55
N LEU A 6 9.25 38.47 8.37
CA LEU A 6 9.63 37.06 8.53
C LEU A 6 8.37 36.26 8.84
N MET A 7 8.09 35.22 8.07
CA MET A 7 7.21 34.14 8.48
C MET A 7 7.95 32.82 8.28
N HIS A 8 8.26 32.20 9.40
CA HIS A 8 8.64 30.80 9.51
C HIS A 8 7.75 29.95 8.59
N GLY A 9 8.38 29.15 7.74
CA GLY A 9 7.69 28.08 7.02
C GLY A 9 7.19 27.07 8.05
N ILE A 10 5.96 27.27 8.52
CA ILE A 10 5.20 26.25 9.23
C ILE A 10 4.93 25.17 8.19
N MET A 11 5.61 24.03 8.29
CA MET A 11 5.22 22.81 7.61
C MET A 11 3.80 22.49 8.05
N GLU A 12 2.82 22.71 7.18
CA GLU A 12 1.46 22.25 7.42
C GLU A 12 1.48 20.70 7.49
N PRO A 13 0.92 20.09 8.54
CA PRO A 13 0.80 18.64 8.60
C PRO A 13 -0.14 18.16 7.49
N PRO A 14 0.14 17.02 6.83
CA PRO A 14 -0.67 16.54 5.74
C PRO A 14 -2.09 16.16 6.20
N THR A 15 -3.01 17.08 5.91
CA THR A 15 -4.45 16.97 5.67
C THR A 15 -5.35 16.42 6.78
N ASN A 16 -6.22 17.33 7.26
CA ASN A 16 -7.32 17.08 8.18
C ASN A 16 -8.36 16.10 7.59
N ILE A 17 -8.84 15.19 8.45
CA ILE A 17 -9.76 14.11 8.13
C ILE A 17 -11.18 14.67 8.06
N THR A 18 -11.80 14.72 6.88
CA THR A 18 -13.27 14.64 6.76
C THR A 18 -13.70 14.41 5.31
N GLY A 19 -14.32 13.25 5.09
CA GLY A 19 -15.43 13.04 4.16
C GLY A 19 -15.28 13.53 2.73
N HIS A 20 -14.51 12.80 1.91
CA HIS A 20 -14.82 12.39 0.54
C HIS A 20 -13.81 11.28 0.23
N ILE A 21 -14.10 10.37 -0.71
CA ILE A 21 -13.06 9.48 -1.23
C ILE A 21 -12.05 10.40 -1.91
N ILE A 22 -11.07 10.86 -1.14
CA ILE A 22 -9.92 11.59 -1.62
C ILE A 22 -9.14 10.52 -2.39
N LEU A 23 -9.43 10.42 -3.70
CA LEU A 23 -8.39 10.10 -4.67
C LEU A 23 -7.13 10.80 -4.15
N PRO A 24 -6.01 10.11 -3.89
CA PRO A 24 -4.80 10.81 -3.51
C PRO A 24 -4.65 11.96 -4.52
N LYS A 25 -4.74 13.21 -4.03
CA LYS A 25 -4.48 14.40 -4.87
C LYS A 25 -3.23 14.02 -5.62
N SER A 26 -3.19 14.18 -6.95
CA SER A 26 -2.05 13.73 -7.74
C SER A 26 -0.83 14.51 -7.29
N ILE A 27 -0.15 14.00 -6.30
CA ILE A 27 1.12 14.48 -5.85
C ILE A 27 2.10 13.49 -6.47
N THR A 28 2.10 13.47 -7.80
CA THR A 28 3.21 12.88 -8.53
C THR A 28 4.28 13.96 -8.49
N TYR A 29 5.03 14.03 -7.39
CA TYR A 29 6.20 14.90 -7.37
C TYR A 29 7.11 14.45 -8.52
N ARG A 30 7.91 15.38 -9.06
CA ARG A 30 8.91 15.05 -10.09
C ARG A 30 9.76 13.85 -9.70
N ARG A 31 10.06 13.73 -8.40
CA ARG A 31 10.73 12.57 -7.79
C ARG A 31 9.97 11.26 -8.02
N ASP A 32 8.67 11.22 -7.75
CA ASP A 32 7.89 9.96 -7.81
C ASP A 32 7.73 9.47 -9.25
N ALA A 33 7.59 10.39 -10.20
CA ALA A 33 7.64 10.08 -11.64
C ALA A 33 9.02 9.56 -12.06
N PHE A 34 10.10 10.19 -11.58
CA PHE A 34 11.48 9.72 -11.82
C PHE A 34 11.73 8.33 -11.23
N LEU A 35 11.21 8.05 -10.03
CA LEU A 35 11.31 6.72 -9.42
C LEU A 35 10.57 5.67 -10.25
N GLN A 36 9.35 5.99 -10.71
CA GLN A 36 8.58 5.10 -11.59
C GLN A 36 9.32 4.80 -12.89
N SER A 37 9.89 5.82 -13.56
CA SER A 37 10.66 5.59 -14.80
C SER A 37 11.91 4.76 -14.52
N THR A 38 12.65 5.07 -13.46
CA THR A 38 13.86 4.34 -13.06
C THR A 38 13.58 2.87 -12.82
N PHE A 39 12.50 2.53 -12.09
CA PHE A 39 12.12 1.14 -11.84
C PHE A 39 11.56 0.41 -13.08
N SER A 40 11.08 1.16 -14.07
CA SER A 40 10.65 0.60 -15.36
C SER A 40 11.85 0.31 -16.26
N GLU A 41 12.87 1.16 -16.23
CA GLU A 41 14.12 1.03 -16.99
C GLU A 41 15.08 0.00 -16.39
N HIS A 42 15.03 -0.18 -15.06
CA HIS A 42 15.93 -1.06 -14.30
C HIS A 42 15.15 -2.07 -13.43
N PRO A 43 14.57 -3.14 -14.00
CA PRO A 43 13.79 -4.13 -13.26
C PRO A 43 14.55 -4.84 -12.13
N GLU A 44 15.88 -4.93 -12.21
CA GLU A 44 16.77 -5.47 -11.19
C GLU A 44 16.65 -4.75 -9.84
N LEU A 45 16.21 -3.49 -9.84
CA LEU A 45 15.97 -2.72 -8.61
C LEU A 45 14.85 -3.34 -7.76
N TRP A 46 13.88 -4.02 -8.38
CA TRP A 46 12.86 -4.77 -7.64
C TRP A 46 13.45 -5.96 -6.88
N ILE A 47 14.48 -6.61 -7.44
CA ILE A 47 15.16 -7.75 -6.80
C ILE A 47 15.91 -7.24 -5.58
N LEU A 48 16.64 -6.13 -5.73
CA LEU A 48 17.36 -5.50 -4.62
C LEU A 48 16.41 -5.04 -3.52
N LEU A 49 15.33 -4.34 -3.88
CA LEU A 49 14.32 -3.89 -2.92
C LEU A 49 13.70 -5.07 -2.16
N ASN A 50 13.37 -6.15 -2.87
CA ASN A 50 12.86 -7.36 -2.24
C ASN A 50 13.90 -8.03 -1.32
N PHE A 51 15.18 -8.02 -1.68
CA PHE A 51 16.25 -8.54 -0.81
C PHE A 51 16.36 -7.73 0.49
N LEU A 52 16.36 -6.40 0.39
CA LEU A 52 16.47 -5.47 1.51
C LEU A 52 15.25 -5.48 2.43
N ALA A 53 14.07 -5.86 1.92
CA ALA A 53 12.85 -6.01 2.71
C ALA A 53 12.92 -7.10 3.82
N ASN A 54 13.99 -7.88 3.89
CA ASN A 54 14.25 -8.80 5.00
C ASN A 54 14.74 -8.10 6.27
N ASP A 55 15.35 -6.92 6.15
CA ASP A 55 15.85 -6.13 7.26
C ASP A 55 14.87 -4.99 7.53
N TYR A 56 14.21 -5.04 8.68
CA TYR A 56 13.14 -4.11 9.01
C TYR A 56 13.63 -2.66 9.19
N VAL A 57 14.87 -2.46 9.65
CA VAL A 57 15.46 -1.14 9.84
C VAL A 57 15.79 -0.53 8.49
N MET A 58 16.48 -1.28 7.62
CA MET A 58 16.77 -0.80 6.27
C MET A 58 15.48 -0.56 5.47
N PHE A 59 14.48 -1.43 5.65
CA PHE A 59 13.24 -1.31 4.91
C PHE A 59 12.42 -0.07 5.31
N GLU A 60 12.51 0.42 6.55
CA GLU A 60 11.86 1.67 6.95
C GLU A 60 12.33 2.86 6.10
N GLU A 61 13.65 3.03 5.99
CA GLU A 61 14.24 4.11 5.20
C GLU A 61 13.82 4.00 3.73
N LEU A 62 13.85 2.77 3.19
CA LEU A 62 13.39 2.47 1.84
C LEU A 62 11.89 2.70 1.67
N PHE A 63 11.08 2.40 2.69
CA PHE A 63 9.64 2.60 2.62
C PHE A 63 9.32 4.07 2.48
N ASN A 64 9.90 4.91 3.34
CA ASN A 64 9.68 6.35 3.37
C ASN A 64 10.23 7.08 2.12
N SER A 65 11.38 6.63 1.62
CA SER A 65 12.05 7.28 0.49
C SER A 65 11.60 6.77 -0.89
N LEU A 66 11.17 5.51 -0.97
CA LEU A 66 11.00 4.80 -2.24
C LEU A 66 9.66 4.04 -2.35
N VAL A 67 9.40 3.06 -1.48
CA VAL A 67 8.24 2.15 -1.65
C VAL A 67 6.93 2.92 -1.58
N ARG A 68 6.83 3.88 -0.66
CA ARG A 68 5.65 4.75 -0.51
C ARG A 68 5.35 5.51 -1.81
N SER A 69 6.37 6.02 -2.50
CA SER A 69 6.22 6.72 -3.78
C SER A 69 5.76 5.77 -4.88
N LEU A 70 6.44 4.64 -5.05
CA LEU A 70 6.07 3.62 -6.04
C LEU A 70 4.63 3.13 -5.83
N PHE A 71 4.22 2.96 -4.57
CA PHE A 71 2.89 2.49 -4.23
C PHE A 71 1.83 3.55 -4.51
N ALA A 72 2.06 4.82 -4.14
CA ALA A 72 1.17 5.92 -4.46
C ALA A 72 0.99 6.11 -5.98
N MET A 73 2.08 5.99 -6.75
CA MET A 73 2.04 6.04 -8.22
C MET A 73 1.21 4.90 -8.79
N ASN A 74 1.41 3.67 -8.29
CA ASN A 74 0.66 2.52 -8.73
C ASN A 74 -0.84 2.63 -8.43
N ILE A 75 -1.21 3.05 -7.21
CA ILE A 75 -2.60 3.35 -6.82
C ILE A 75 -3.20 4.41 -7.76
N THR A 76 -2.44 5.47 -8.04
CA THR A 76 -2.88 6.54 -8.94
C THR A 76 -3.13 6.01 -10.36
N SER A 77 -2.29 5.13 -10.89
CA SER A 77 -2.51 4.47 -12.19
C SER A 77 -3.82 3.68 -12.18
N TRP A 78 -4.08 2.87 -11.15
CA TRP A 78 -5.32 2.09 -11.04
C TRP A 78 -6.59 2.94 -10.99
N TYR A 79 -6.53 4.12 -10.38
CA TYR A 79 -7.66 5.07 -10.41
C TYR A 79 -7.85 5.76 -11.76
N ARG A 80 -6.79 5.87 -12.58
CA ARG A 80 -6.85 6.46 -13.93
C ARG A 80 -7.29 5.47 -14.99
N ILE A 81 -7.05 4.18 -14.78
CA ILE A 81 -7.49 3.10 -15.66
C ILE A 81 -9.03 3.08 -15.68
N ARG A 82 -9.60 3.47 -16.83
CA ARG A 82 -11.06 3.45 -17.07
C ARG A 82 -11.54 2.11 -17.62
N GLU A 83 -10.63 1.32 -18.17
CA GLU A 83 -10.96 0.05 -18.79
C GLU A 83 -11.16 -1.05 -17.73
N PRO A 84 -12.22 -1.87 -17.88
CA PRO A 84 -12.47 -2.97 -16.96
C PRO A 84 -11.44 -4.10 -17.11
N THR A 85 -10.76 -4.18 -18.26
CA THR A 85 -9.91 -5.32 -18.61
C THR A 85 -8.47 -5.16 -18.13
N ARG A 86 -8.05 -6.08 -17.26
CA ARG A 86 -6.68 -6.17 -16.68
C ARG A 86 -5.59 -6.42 -17.72
N ARG A 87 -5.92 -7.05 -18.86
CA ARG A 87 -4.96 -7.46 -19.90
C ARG A 87 -4.14 -6.30 -20.46
N ASN A 88 -4.65 -5.07 -20.36
CA ASN A 88 -3.97 -3.88 -20.89
C ASN A 88 -3.07 -3.20 -19.84
N ASN A 89 -3.09 -3.65 -18.58
CA ASN A 89 -2.44 -2.98 -17.44
C ASN A 89 -1.48 -3.93 -16.71
N GLN A 90 -0.75 -4.77 -17.46
CA GLN A 90 0.12 -5.80 -16.89
C GLN A 90 1.26 -5.19 -16.06
N VAL A 91 1.80 -4.05 -16.48
CA VAL A 91 2.89 -3.35 -15.76
C VAL A 91 2.41 -2.86 -14.40
N GLU A 92 1.23 -2.25 -14.34
CA GLU A 92 0.60 -1.80 -13.10
C GLU A 92 0.26 -2.97 -12.18
N LEU A 93 -0.19 -4.10 -12.76
CA LEU A 93 -0.47 -5.32 -12.00
C LEU A 93 0.79 -5.94 -11.41
N ASP A 94 1.84 -6.11 -12.21
CA ASP A 94 3.11 -6.66 -11.76
C ASP A 94 3.73 -5.77 -10.68
N THR A 95 3.64 -4.45 -10.84
CA THR A 95 4.08 -3.48 -9.84
C THR A 95 3.29 -3.62 -8.54
N ALA A 96 1.97 -3.73 -8.62
CA ALA A 96 1.11 -3.90 -7.45
C ALA A 96 1.45 -5.18 -6.69
N ILE A 97 1.61 -6.30 -7.40
CA ILE A 97 1.98 -7.60 -6.81
C ILE A 97 3.32 -7.48 -6.07
N ARG A 98 4.35 -6.96 -6.73
CA ARG A 98 5.69 -6.79 -6.14
C ARG A 98 5.66 -5.95 -4.88
N ILE A 99 4.95 -4.82 -4.89
CA ILE A 99 4.84 -3.93 -3.74
C ILE A 99 4.17 -4.66 -2.57
N VAL A 100 3.05 -5.37 -2.81
CA VAL A 100 2.35 -6.09 -1.74
C VAL A 100 3.20 -7.23 -1.17
N GLU A 101 3.93 -7.97 -2.02
CA GLU A 101 4.86 -9.01 -1.57
C GLU A 101 6.01 -8.45 -0.73
N ILE A 102 6.56 -7.30 -1.13
CA ILE A 102 7.58 -6.57 -0.37
C ILE A 102 7.04 -6.14 1.00
N LEU A 103 5.83 -5.58 1.05
CA LEU A 103 5.17 -5.17 2.30
C LEU A 103 4.85 -6.36 3.21
N GLN A 104 4.42 -7.48 2.63
CA GLN A 104 4.24 -8.75 3.34
C GLN A 104 5.57 -9.20 3.97
N LYS A 105 6.64 -9.20 3.18
CA LYS A 105 7.97 -9.67 3.60
C LYS A 105 8.55 -8.81 4.72
N ALA A 106 8.37 -7.49 4.63
CA ALA A 106 8.75 -6.54 5.66
C ALA A 106 7.79 -6.51 6.87
N ARG A 107 6.73 -7.33 6.87
CA ARG A 107 5.70 -7.42 7.93
C ARG A 107 4.94 -6.11 8.19
N TYR A 108 4.75 -5.28 7.16
CA TYR A 108 3.93 -4.06 7.24
C TYR A 108 2.43 -4.34 7.20
N ILE A 109 2.04 -5.55 6.76
CA ILE A 109 0.65 -5.97 6.65
C ILE A 109 0.45 -7.37 7.26
N PRO A 110 -0.57 -7.56 8.12
CA PRO A 110 -0.87 -8.86 8.72
C PRO A 110 -1.74 -9.74 7.82
N SER A 111 -1.95 -11.01 8.20
CA SER A 111 -2.88 -11.93 7.51
C SER A 111 -4.33 -11.60 7.82
N PRO A 112 -5.23 -11.43 6.84
CA PRO A 112 -5.11 -11.90 5.45
C PRO A 112 -4.65 -10.85 4.42
N LEU A 113 -4.40 -9.61 4.82
CA LEU A 113 -3.98 -8.53 3.91
C LEU A 113 -2.67 -8.89 3.19
N ASN A 114 -1.76 -9.58 3.87
CA ASN A 114 -0.50 -10.04 3.30
C ASN A 114 -0.62 -11.06 2.16
N ASN A 115 -1.77 -11.74 2.02
CA ASN A 115 -2.01 -12.72 0.95
C ASN A 115 -2.74 -12.13 -0.25
N THR A 116 -3.04 -10.83 -0.23
CA THR A 116 -3.84 -10.16 -1.27
C THR A 116 -3.12 -10.01 -2.60
N SER A 117 -1.78 -10.05 -2.65
CA SER A 117 -1.00 -10.04 -3.89
C SER A 117 -1.45 -11.13 -4.87
N ARG A 118 -1.75 -12.32 -4.34
CA ARG A 118 -2.22 -13.49 -5.09
C ARG A 118 -3.63 -13.31 -5.66
N LEU A 119 -4.42 -12.41 -5.08
CA LEU A 119 -5.78 -12.12 -5.56
C LEU A 119 -5.77 -11.14 -6.74
N LEU A 120 -4.79 -10.23 -6.79
CA LEU A 120 -4.76 -9.13 -7.76
C LEU A 120 -4.97 -9.56 -9.23
N PRO A 121 -4.37 -10.66 -9.74
CA PRO A 121 -4.61 -11.12 -11.11
C PRO A 121 -6.08 -11.45 -11.41
N TYR A 122 -6.84 -11.76 -10.36
CA TYR A 122 -8.23 -12.21 -10.40
C TYR A 122 -9.25 -11.09 -10.07
N LEU A 123 -8.82 -9.85 -9.81
CA LEU A 123 -9.67 -8.71 -9.44
C LEU A 123 -9.79 -7.61 -10.51
N GLN A 124 -11.00 -7.11 -10.79
CA GLN A 124 -11.23 -6.07 -11.81
C GLN A 124 -10.43 -4.81 -11.48
N SER A 125 -10.08 -3.98 -12.47
CA SER A 125 -9.23 -2.79 -12.26
C SER A 125 -9.68 -1.91 -11.08
N LYS A 126 -10.99 -1.70 -10.95
CA LYS A 126 -11.60 -0.98 -9.83
C LYS A 126 -11.37 -1.66 -8.48
N ASP A 127 -11.51 -2.98 -8.42
CA ASP A 127 -11.34 -3.76 -7.20
C ASP A 127 -9.86 -3.79 -6.79
N VAL A 128 -8.93 -3.83 -7.76
CA VAL A 128 -7.48 -3.69 -7.50
C VAL A 128 -7.19 -2.33 -6.87
N GLY A 129 -7.60 -1.24 -7.51
CA GLY A 129 -7.37 0.11 -6.96
C GLY A 129 -7.95 0.28 -5.55
N TYR A 130 -9.17 -0.23 -5.31
CA TYR A 130 -9.78 -0.22 -3.98
C TYR A 130 -8.96 -1.02 -2.97
N LEU A 131 -8.56 -2.25 -3.30
CA LEU A 131 -7.80 -3.11 -2.40
C LEU A 131 -6.47 -2.45 -2.00
N LEU A 132 -5.74 -1.93 -2.98
CA LEU A 132 -4.46 -1.26 -2.74
C LEU A 132 -4.62 -0.02 -1.86
N PHE A 133 -5.63 0.82 -2.11
CA PHE A 133 -5.81 2.06 -1.37
C PHE A 133 -6.50 1.87 -0.01
N GLU A 134 -7.70 1.31 0.00
CA GLU A 134 -8.55 1.20 1.19
C GLU A 134 -8.08 0.11 2.14
N SER A 135 -7.58 -1.01 1.62
CA SER A 135 -7.21 -2.17 2.46
C SER A 135 -5.75 -2.16 2.87
N ILE A 136 -4.82 -1.77 1.98
CA ILE A 136 -3.38 -1.87 2.24
C ILE A 136 -2.79 -0.51 2.65
N TRP A 137 -2.90 0.50 1.79
CA TRP A 137 -2.30 1.82 2.03
C TRP A 137 -2.83 2.48 3.31
N LYS A 138 -4.16 2.58 3.45
CA LYS A 138 -4.75 3.15 4.67
C LYS A 138 -4.43 2.34 5.92
N PHE A 139 -4.38 1.01 5.82
CA PHE A 139 -3.98 0.17 6.95
C PHE A 139 -2.58 0.56 7.44
N ILE A 140 -1.60 0.68 6.54
CA ILE A 140 -0.22 1.05 6.90
C ILE A 140 -0.18 2.44 7.54
N LEU A 141 -0.91 3.42 6.99
CA LEU A 141 -0.92 4.78 7.54
C LEU A 141 -1.61 4.86 8.91
N GLU A 142 -2.68 4.12 9.12
CA GLU A 142 -3.44 4.12 10.37
C GLU A 142 -2.75 3.32 11.48
N ASN A 143 -2.00 2.28 11.11
CA ASN A 143 -1.39 1.32 12.03
C ASN A 143 0.14 1.35 11.98
N TRP A 144 0.75 2.47 11.57
CA TRP A 144 2.21 2.57 11.39
C TRP A 144 2.98 2.27 12.68
N GLN A 145 2.38 2.52 13.86
CA GLN A 145 3.00 2.22 15.15
C GLN A 145 3.16 0.72 15.42
N LEU A 146 2.44 -0.12 14.66
CA LEU A 146 2.49 -1.57 14.79
C LEU A 146 3.48 -2.21 13.82
N CYS A 147 4.18 -1.41 13.02
CA CYS A 147 5.22 -1.92 12.14
C CYS A 147 6.51 -2.20 12.94
N PRO A 148 7.32 -3.21 12.57
CA PRO A 148 8.48 -3.70 13.35
C PRO A 148 9.59 -2.71 13.72
N TYR A 149 9.50 -1.47 13.28
CA TYR A 149 10.51 -0.42 13.43
C TYR A 149 9.98 0.82 14.17
N SER A 150 8.70 0.86 14.55
CA SER A 150 8.22 1.93 15.42
C SER A 150 9.01 1.88 16.73
N ASP A 151 9.43 3.03 17.26
CA ASP A 151 10.04 3.12 18.61
C ASP A 151 9.16 2.46 19.68
N ASP A 152 7.86 2.39 19.40
CA ASP A 152 6.86 1.78 20.26
C ASP A 152 6.62 0.29 19.96
N TYR A 153 7.24 -0.31 18.93
CA TYR A 153 6.95 -1.68 18.48
C TYR A 153 7.13 -2.73 19.59
N ASP A 154 8.23 -2.65 20.35
CA ASP A 154 8.51 -3.55 21.46
C ASP A 154 7.52 -3.34 22.63
N MET A 155 7.13 -2.09 22.89
CA MET A 155 6.09 -1.75 23.87
C MET A 155 4.72 -2.27 23.42
N PHE A 156 4.45 -2.21 22.12
CA PHE A 156 3.24 -2.74 21.53
C PHE A 156 3.26 -4.26 21.63
N GLU A 157 4.25 -4.99 21.12
CA GLU A 157 4.30 -6.46 21.05
C GLU A 157 4.00 -7.14 22.41
N GLN A 158 4.45 -6.56 23.52
CA GLN A 158 4.30 -7.09 24.88
C GLN A 158 2.89 -6.89 25.49
N SER A 159 2.06 -5.97 24.97
CA SER A 159 0.69 -5.74 25.45
C SER A 159 -0.29 -6.78 24.89
N THR A 160 -0.43 -7.90 25.59
CA THR A 160 -1.17 -9.11 25.14
C THR A 160 -2.70 -9.03 25.26
N SER A 161 -3.29 -7.87 25.59
CA SER A 161 -4.73 -7.75 25.81
C SER A 161 -5.44 -6.98 24.69
N SER A 162 -6.04 -7.72 23.76
CA SER A 162 -7.00 -7.28 22.74
C SER A 162 -6.68 -5.97 22.01
N LYS A 163 -5.62 -5.97 21.18
CA LYS A 163 -5.35 -4.86 20.26
C LYS A 163 -6.34 -4.87 19.11
N GLN A 164 -7.17 -3.84 19.02
CA GLN A 164 -8.06 -3.67 17.88
C GLN A 164 -7.31 -2.89 16.79
N LEU A 165 -6.79 -3.62 15.80
CA LEU A 165 -6.23 -3.01 14.58
C LEU A 165 -7.28 -2.07 13.96
N ILE A 166 -6.88 -0.83 13.68
CA ILE A 166 -7.79 0.20 13.23
C ILE A 166 -8.43 -0.25 11.92
N HIS A 167 -9.76 -0.29 11.93
CA HIS A 167 -10.62 -0.68 10.81
C HIS A 167 -10.29 -2.04 10.15
N TYR A 168 -9.67 -2.94 10.90
CA TYR A 168 -9.14 -4.18 10.34
C TYR A 168 -10.22 -5.17 9.93
N SER A 169 -11.23 -5.35 10.78
CA SER A 169 -12.37 -6.21 10.51
C SER A 169 -13.12 -5.77 9.25
N GLU A 170 -13.28 -4.46 9.01
CA GLU A 170 -13.92 -3.97 7.79
C GLU A 170 -13.08 -4.29 6.55
N ARG A 171 -11.74 -4.20 6.63
CA ARG A 171 -10.83 -4.54 5.51
C ARG A 171 -10.87 -6.03 5.21
N VAL A 172 -10.85 -6.87 6.24
CA VAL A 172 -11.01 -8.32 6.09
C VAL A 172 -12.36 -8.65 5.45
N ASN A 173 -13.44 -8.00 5.88
CA ASN A 173 -14.76 -8.19 5.27
C ASN A 173 -14.79 -7.74 3.81
N ALA A 174 -14.16 -6.61 3.47
CA ALA A 174 -14.05 -6.15 2.10
C ALA A 174 -13.31 -7.17 1.20
N ILE A 175 -12.20 -7.74 1.69
CA ILE A 175 -11.46 -8.80 1.00
C ILE A 175 -12.36 -10.03 0.79
N LYS A 176 -13.09 -10.47 1.82
CA LYS A 176 -14.03 -11.61 1.72
C LYS A 176 -15.10 -11.36 0.66
N LEU A 177 -15.69 -10.16 0.62
CA LEU A 177 -16.69 -9.79 -0.39
C LEU A 177 -16.09 -9.76 -1.81
N MET A 178 -14.85 -9.29 -1.97
CA MET A 178 -14.14 -9.32 -3.25
C MET A 178 -13.88 -10.74 -3.73
N ILE A 179 -13.48 -11.64 -2.82
CA ILE A 179 -13.29 -13.06 -3.12
C ILE A 179 -14.62 -13.68 -3.56
N GLN A 180 -15.70 -13.47 -2.80
CA GLN A 180 -17.03 -13.98 -3.14
C GLN A 180 -17.51 -13.50 -4.52
N LYS A 181 -17.32 -12.21 -4.81
CA LYS A 181 -17.66 -11.60 -6.11
C LYS A 181 -16.90 -12.25 -7.28
N ASN A 182 -15.68 -12.73 -7.06
CA ASN A 182 -14.81 -13.29 -8.10
C ASN A 182 -14.56 -14.80 -7.93
N ILE A 183 -15.41 -15.51 -7.17
CA ILE A 183 -15.17 -16.91 -6.78
C ILE A 183 -14.98 -17.86 -7.96
N LEU A 184 -15.66 -17.63 -9.07
CA LEU A 184 -15.54 -18.44 -10.30
C LEU A 184 -14.24 -18.19 -11.08
N SER A 185 -13.57 -17.06 -10.81
CA SER A 185 -12.32 -16.68 -11.49
C SER A 185 -11.08 -16.97 -10.64
N ILE A 186 -11.23 -17.12 -9.33
CA ILE A 186 -10.13 -17.36 -8.39
C ILE A 186 -9.92 -18.88 -8.26
N PRO A 187 -8.71 -19.40 -8.49
CA PRO A 187 -8.39 -20.80 -8.26
C PRO A 187 -8.68 -21.22 -6.81
N GLU A 188 -9.31 -22.39 -6.62
CA GLU A 188 -9.70 -22.89 -5.30
C GLU A 188 -8.54 -22.95 -4.29
N ILE A 189 -7.33 -23.28 -4.76
CA ILE A 189 -6.13 -23.33 -3.92
C ILE A 189 -5.83 -21.99 -3.24
N LEU A 190 -6.19 -20.86 -3.85
CA LEU A 190 -5.96 -19.54 -3.29
C LEU A 190 -7.01 -19.18 -2.22
N LEU A 191 -8.22 -19.73 -2.30
CA LEU A 191 -9.31 -19.47 -1.35
C LEU A 191 -8.96 -19.98 0.06
N LEU A 192 -8.23 -21.09 0.16
CA LEU A 192 -7.84 -21.71 1.43
C LEU A 192 -6.85 -20.88 2.24
N HIS A 193 -6.04 -20.05 1.58
CA HIS A 193 -4.97 -19.27 2.21
C HIS A 193 -5.36 -17.81 2.52
N THR A 194 -6.45 -17.31 1.94
CA THR A 194 -6.88 -15.91 2.10
C THR A 194 -8.00 -15.70 3.12
N VAL A 195 -8.62 -16.77 3.63
CA VAL A 195 -9.79 -16.70 4.53
C VAL A 195 -9.41 -16.99 6.00
N ASN A 196 -8.23 -17.53 6.25
CA ASN A 196 -7.66 -17.81 7.58
C ASN A 196 -6.71 -16.71 8.04
#